data_AF-A0A7X3SQS5-F1
#
_entry.id   AF-A0A7X3SQS5-F1
#
_cell.length_a   1.000
_cell.length_b   1.000
_cell.length_c   1.000
_cell.angle_alpha   90.00
_cell.angle_beta   90.00
_cell.angle_gamma   90.00
#
_symmetry.space_group_name_H-M   'P 1'
#
loop_
_entity.id
_entity.type
_entity.pdbx_description
1 polymer ?
#
loop_
_entity_poly.entity_id
_entity_poly.type
_entity_poly.pdbx_seq_one_letter_code
_entity_poly.pdbx_strand_id
1 'polypeptide(L)'
;MSILKDYILVEFLPGEDPGHLTPSTPLVSTGILDSLAMLKLVAFIEREFDIPVNAHEVDEEHLNTLQSICALVASKRSLVR
;
A
#
# COMPACT_ATOMS: atom_id res chain seq x y z
N MET A 1 -3.68 -14.83 -2.32
CA MET A 1 -2.60 -13.84 -2.19
C MET A 1 -3.21 -12.45 -2.27
N SER A 2 -2.86 -11.55 -1.36
CA SER A 2 -3.35 -10.17 -1.40
C SER A 2 -2.66 -9.43 -2.54
N ILE A 3 -3.41 -8.91 -3.50
CA ILE A 3 -2.91 -8.17 -4.68
C ILE A 3 -1.92 -7.05 -4.33
N LEU A 4 -2.17 -6.35 -3.21
CA LEU A 4 -1.27 -5.32 -2.67
C LEU A 4 0.12 -5.86 -2.31
N LYS A 5 0.16 -7.06 -1.73
CA LYS A 5 1.41 -7.70 -1.32
C LYS A 5 2.25 -8.10 -2.54
N ASP A 6 1.59 -8.66 -3.55
CA ASP A 6 2.22 -9.06 -4.81
C ASP A 6 2.78 -7.85 -5.55
N TYR A 7 1.97 -6.79 -5.68
CA TYR A 7 2.39 -5.53 -6.28
C TYR A 7 3.62 -4.95 -5.57
N ILE A 8 3.65 -4.94 -4.23
CA ILE A 8 4.79 -4.39 -3.49
C ILE A 8 6.05 -5.24 -3.66
N LEU A 9 5.92 -6.56 -3.71
CA LEU A 9 7.05 -7.46 -3.95
C LEU A 9 7.62 -7.29 -5.36
N VAL A 10 6.77 -7.19 -6.38
CA VAL A 10 7.21 -7.05 -7.77
C VAL A 10 7.83 -5.67 -8.00
N GLU A 11 7.20 -4.62 -7.48
CA GLU A 11 7.53 -3.24 -7.84
C GLU A 11 8.56 -2.60 -6.91
N PHE A 12 8.62 -3.02 -5.64
CA PHE A 12 9.49 -2.39 -4.63
C PHE A 12 10.50 -3.34 -3.99
N LEU A 13 10.23 -4.65 -3.93
CA LEU A 13 11.13 -5.66 -3.33
C LEU A 13 11.41 -6.84 -4.27
N PRO A 14 11.94 -6.58 -5.48
CA PRO A 14 12.15 -7.63 -6.46
C PRO A 14 13.20 -8.64 -5.93
N GLY A 15 12.76 -9.88 -5.69
CA GLY A 15 13.63 -10.97 -5.22
C GLY A 15 13.66 -11.17 -3.71
N GLU A 16 12.85 -10.43 -2.94
CA GLU A 16 12.67 -10.70 -1.51
C GLU A 16 11.62 -11.79 -1.28
N ASP A 17 11.78 -12.57 -0.21
CA ASP A 17 10.87 -13.67 0.06
C ASP A 17 9.50 -13.13 0.52
N PRO A 18 8.37 -13.54 -0.11
CA PRO A 18 7.04 -13.12 0.33
C PRO A 18 6.75 -13.51 1.78
N GLY A 19 7.42 -14.50 2.34
CA GLY A 19 7.32 -14.87 3.76
C GLY A 19 7.92 -13.84 4.72
N HIS A 20 8.92 -13.07 4.28
CA HIS A 20 9.53 -12.00 5.08
C HIS A 20 8.72 -10.71 5.10
N LEU A 21 7.93 -10.46 4.04
CA LEU A 21 7.04 -9.32 4.03
C LEU A 21 5.79 -9.57 4.90
N THR A 22 5.86 -9.13 6.15
CA THR A 22 4.74 -9.16 7.08
C THR A 22 3.85 -7.93 6.92
N PRO A 23 2.55 -8.02 7.25
CA PRO A 23 1.64 -6.88 7.14
C PRO A 23 2.05 -5.71 8.05
N SER A 24 2.82 -5.98 9.10
CA SER A 24 3.33 -4.97 10.04
C SER A 24 4.76 -4.52 9.72
N THR A 25 5.36 -5.02 8.63
CA THR A 25 6.69 -4.57 8.18
C THR A 25 6.58 -3.10 7.74
N PRO A 26 7.41 -2.20 8.29
CA PRO A 26 7.48 -0.83 7.83
C PRO A 26 8.18 -0.80 6.47
N LEU A 27 7.50 -0.26 5.47
CA LEU A 27 7.95 -0.07 4.10
C LEU A 27 8.47 1.35 3.87
N VAL A 28 7.85 2.35 4.50
CA VAL A 28 8.29 3.75 4.37
C VAL A 28 9.52 3.97 5.23
N SER A 29 9.49 3.54 6.50
CA SER A 29 10.66 3.72 7.38
C SER A 29 11.89 2.91 6.95
N THR A 30 11.72 1.86 6.15
CA THR A 30 12.84 1.10 5.56
C THR A 30 13.35 1.71 4.26
N GLY A 31 12.68 2.74 3.73
CA GLY A 31 13.02 3.38 2.45
C GLY A 31 12.58 2.59 1.22
N ILE A 32 11.71 1.59 1.38
CA ILE A 32 11.15 0.80 0.26
C ILE A 32 10.08 1.61 -0.47
N LEU A 33 9.30 2.40 0.27
CA LEU A 33 8.26 3.30 -0.24
C LEU A 33 8.71 4.76 -0.12
N ASP A 34 9.21 5.30 -1.23
CA ASP A 34 9.44 6.74 -1.42
C ASP A 34 8.14 7.50 -1.78
N SER A 35 8.19 8.83 -1.73
CA SER A 35 7.06 9.70 -2.11
C SER A 35 6.50 9.40 -3.52
N LEU A 36 7.36 9.01 -4.48
CA LEU A 36 6.92 8.58 -5.82
C LEU A 36 6.25 7.19 -5.80
N ALA A 37 6.79 6.26 -5.02
CA ALA A 37 6.24 4.92 -4.85
C ALA A 37 4.84 4.97 -4.24
N MET A 38 4.64 5.85 -3.26
CA MET A 38 3.34 6.10 -2.64
C MET A 38 2.30 6.55 -3.67
N LEU A 39 2.63 7.52 -4.53
CA LEU A 39 1.73 7.96 -5.60
C LEU A 39 1.37 6.83 -6.58
N LYS A 40 2.34 5.98 -6.95
CA LYS A 40 2.07 4.82 -7.82
C LYS A 40 1.15 3.80 -7.14
N LEU A 41 1.41 3.50 -5.86
CA LEU A 41 0.60 2.58 -5.08
C LEU A 41 -0.83 3.08 -4.93
N VAL A 42 -0.99 4.37 -4.67
CA VAL A 42 -2.30 5.03 -4.59
C VAL A 42 -3.02 4.93 -5.93
N ALA A 43 -2.38 5.33 -7.03
CA ALA A 43 -2.99 5.22 -8.36
C ALA A 43 -3.37 3.77 -8.71
N PHE A 44 -2.60 2.78 -8.26
CA PHE A 44 -2.95 1.37 -8.41
C PHE A 44 -4.20 1.02 -7.59
N ILE A 45 -4.25 1.41 -6.32
CA ILE A 45 -5.40 1.18 -5.43
C ILE A 45 -6.66 1.85 -5.96
N GLU A 46 -6.58 3.11 -6.36
CA GLU A 46 -7.72 3.85 -6.89
C GLU A 46 -8.29 3.15 -8.13
N ARG A 47 -7.43 2.64 -9.02
CA ARG A 47 -7.85 1.95 -10.24
C ARG A 47 -8.38 0.54 -9.99
N GLU A 48 -7.77 -0.19 -9.06
CA GLU A 48 -8.12 -1.59 -8.76
C GLU A 48 -9.37 -1.70 -7.87
N PHE A 49 -9.56 -0.73 -6.96
CA PHE A 49 -10.67 -0.75 -6.00
C PHE A 49 -11.74 0.32 -6.26
N ASP A 50 -11.55 1.19 -7.25
CA ASP A 50 -12.45 2.31 -7.62
C ASP A 50 -12.78 3.22 -6.41
N ILE A 51 -11.77 3.46 -5.56
CA ILE A 51 -11.90 4.34 -4.38
C ILE A 51 -11.06 5.60 -4.56
N PRO A 52 -11.55 6.79 -4.18
CA PRO A 52 -10.74 8.00 -4.15
C PRO A 52 -9.85 8.03 -2.90
N VAL A 53 -8.54 8.14 -3.11
CA VAL A 53 -7.54 8.29 -2.05
C VAL A 53 -6.96 9.69 -2.15
N ASN A 54 -7.13 10.49 -1.10
CA ASN A 54 -6.66 11.86 -1.13
C ASN A 54 -5.16 11.93 -0.85
N ALA A 55 -4.48 12.92 -1.42
CA ALA A 55 -3.05 13.14 -1.20
C ALA A 55 -2.64 13.32 0.29
N HIS A 56 -3.56 13.78 1.16
CA HIS A 56 -3.32 13.89 2.61
C HIS A 56 -3.49 12.58 3.38
N GLU A 57 -3.90 11.51 2.69
CA GLU A 57 -3.91 10.13 3.20
C GLU A 57 -2.68 9.37 2.66
N VAL A 58 -1.91 9.99 1.77
CA VAL A 58 -0.70 9.45 1.14
C VAL A 58 0.50 9.89 1.97
N ASP A 59 0.50 9.47 3.22
CA ASP A 59 1.51 9.84 4.19
C ASP A 59 2.14 8.60 4.82
N GLU A 60 3.29 8.81 5.43
CA GLU A 60 4.06 7.76 6.10
C GLU A 60 3.19 7.00 7.10
N GLU A 61 2.31 7.66 7.86
CA GLU A 61 1.41 7.00 8.82
C GLU A 61 0.46 5.96 8.20
N HIS A 62 -0.13 6.29 7.06
CA HIS A 62 -1.14 5.47 6.39
C HIS A 62 -0.55 4.46 5.41
N LEU A 63 0.64 4.76 4.87
CA LEU A 63 1.34 3.93 3.90
C LEU A 63 2.57 3.22 4.47
N ASN A 64 2.87 3.38 5.78
CA ASN A 64 4.05 2.75 6.38
C ASN A 64 3.99 1.24 6.27
N THR A 65 2.81 0.65 6.44
CA THR A 65 2.68 -0.80 6.51
C THR A 65 1.59 -1.29 5.56
N LEU A 66 1.75 -2.50 5.04
CA LEU A 66 0.73 -3.16 4.24
C LEU A 66 -0.61 -3.26 5.00
N GLN A 67 -0.56 -3.41 6.33
CA GLN A 67 -1.75 -3.42 7.18
C GLN A 67 -2.49 -2.09 7.16
N SER A 68 -1.79 -0.96 7.33
CA SER A 68 -2.38 0.38 7.27
C SER A 68 -3.02 0.63 5.90
N ILE A 69 -2.32 0.25 4.81
CA ILE A 69 -2.83 0.37 3.45
C ILE A 69 -4.13 -0.45 3.28
N CYS A 70 -4.10 -1.73 3.66
CA CYS A 70 -5.29 -2.59 3.61
C CYS A 70 -6.45 -2.02 4.45
N ALA A 71 -6.17 -1.48 5.64
CA ALA A 71 -7.17 -0.89 6.50
C ALA A 71 -7.79 0.37 5.88
N LEU A 72 -6.97 1.23 5.25
CA LEU A 72 -7.44 2.41 4.52
C LEU A 72 -8.38 2.01 3.37
N VAL A 73 -7.96 1.05 2.55
CA VAL A 73 -8.75 0.54 1.42
C VAL A 73 -10.07 -0.08 1.91
N ALA A 74 -10.02 -0.89 2.98
CA ALA A 74 -11.20 -1.54 3.54
C ALA A 74 -12.21 -0.52 4.12
N SER A 75 -11.71 0.50 4.83
CA SER A 75 -12.53 1.60 5.34
C SER A 75 -13.22 2.36 4.21
N LYS A 76 -12.48 2.71 3.14
CA LYS A 76 -13.03 3.42 1.97
C LYS A 76 -14.09 2.59 1.25
N ARG A 77 -13.84 1.31 0.99
CA ARG A 77 -14.83 0.41 0.38
C ARG A 77 -16.11 0.25 1.22
N SER A 78 -16.00 0.37 2.53
CA SER A 78 -17.17 0.30 3.43
C SER A 78 -17.98 1.59 3.42
N LEU A 79 -17.35 2.72 3.11
CA LEU A 79 -17.96 4.06 3.13
C LEU A 79 -18.66 4.41 1.81
N VAL A 80 -18.24 3.80 0.69
CA VAL A 80 -18.84 3.98 -0.65
C VAL A 80 -20.06 3.05 -0.87
N ARG A 81 -20.82 2.73 0.18
CA ARG A 81 -22.00 1.84 0.11
C ARG A 81 -23.33 2.58 0.04
#